data_AF-A0A067N8G6-F1
#
_entry.id   AF-A0A067N8G6-F1
#
_cell.length_a   1.000
_cell.length_b   1.000
_cell.length_c   1.000
_cell.angle_alpha   90.00
_cell.angle_beta   90.00
_cell.angle_gamma   90.00
#
_symmetry.space_group_name_H-M   'P 1'
#
loop_
_entity.id
_entity.type
_entity.pdbx_description
1 polymer ?
#
loop_
_entity_poly.entity_id
_entity_poly.type
_entity_poly.pdbx_seq_one_letter_code
_entity_poly.pdbx_strand_id
1 'polypeptide(L)'
;MAPLLPGDYRIHRGTRDAALLGHSPGALVAFHQPSLHPNLRNWHIQPQHNGTYTIQNVKTGKFLAYPEKEDRVGGSLWPCQWRIEHGPDPSQYFLMVPGSPFVLDILESRSCVTHLALDFLHDKQGSSQVWTLTPSSD
;
A
#
# COMPACT_ATOMS: atom_id res chain seq x y z
N MET A 1 -19.34 8.24 -2.72
CA MET A 1 -18.79 7.27 -1.73
C MET A 1 -18.09 8.05 -0.63
N ALA A 2 -18.13 7.56 0.61
CA ALA A 2 -17.50 8.23 1.75
C ALA A 2 -15.97 8.13 1.69
N PRO A 3 -15.22 9.11 2.25
CA PRO A 3 -13.78 9.00 2.40
C PRO A 3 -13.40 7.82 3.30
N LEU A 4 -12.19 7.30 3.13
CA LEU A 4 -11.66 6.26 4.00
C LEU A 4 -11.39 6.87 5.39
N LEU A 5 -11.87 6.20 6.43
CA LEU A 5 -11.70 6.67 7.81
C LEU A 5 -10.25 6.46 8.28
N PRO A 6 -9.76 7.30 9.21
CA PRO A 6 -8.48 7.04 9.87
C PRO A 6 -8.55 5.73 10.67
N GLY A 7 -7.44 5.00 10.70
CA GLY A 7 -7.33 3.79 11.52
C GLY A 7 -6.27 2.81 11.03
N ASP A 8 -6.20 1.67 11.71
CA ASP A 8 -5.27 0.60 11.36
C ASP A 8 -5.94 -0.39 10.41
N TYR A 9 -5.28 -0.68 9.30
CA TYR A 9 -5.78 -1.51 8.21
C TYR A 9 -4.75 -2.56 7.80
N ARG A 10 -5.24 -3.67 7.27
CA ARG A 10 -4.48 -4.58 6.41
C ARG A 10 -4.73 -4.20 4.96
N ILE A 11 -3.65 -4.10 4.19
CA ILE A 11 -3.66 -3.87 2.75
C ILE A 11 -3.41 -5.22 2.07
N HIS A 12 -4.37 -5.72 1.31
CA HIS A 12 -4.28 -7.08 0.77
C HIS A 12 -4.98 -7.26 -0.58
N ARG A 13 -4.60 -8.33 -1.27
CA ARG A 13 -5.22 -8.78 -2.54
C ARG A 13 -5.29 -10.31 -2.51
N GLY A 14 -6.50 -10.85 -2.50
CA GLY A 14 -6.71 -12.29 -2.33
C GLY A 14 -6.24 -12.75 -0.94
N THR A 15 -5.35 -13.74 -0.88
CA THR A 15 -4.86 -14.35 0.38
C THR A 15 -3.49 -13.81 0.82
N ARG A 16 -3.02 -12.70 0.25
CA ARG A 16 -1.70 -12.12 0.52
C ARG A 16 -1.83 -10.69 1.02
N ASP A 17 -0.98 -10.33 1.98
CA ASP A 17 -0.93 -9.02 2.63
C ASP A 17 0.36 -8.28 2.25
N ALA A 18 0.28 -6.96 2.19
CA ALA A 18 1.45 -6.09 2.11
C ALA A 18 2.15 -6.00 3.47
N ALA A 19 3.45 -6.31 3.50
CA ALA A 19 4.26 -6.27 4.71
C ALA A 19 5.59 -5.54 4.46
N LEU A 20 5.95 -4.62 5.36
CA LEU A 20 7.22 -3.91 5.26
C LEU A 20 8.36 -4.79 5.77
N LEU A 21 9.25 -5.24 4.87
CA LEU A 21 10.36 -6.13 5.23
C LEU A 21 11.56 -5.35 5.75
N GLY A 22 11.48 -4.89 6.99
CA GLY A 22 12.64 -4.45 7.76
C GLY A 22 12.56 -3.06 8.39
N HIS A 23 13.55 -2.80 9.25
CA HIS A 23 13.61 -1.61 10.10
C HIS A 23 14.57 -0.52 9.59
N SER A 24 15.25 -0.73 8.45
CA SER A 24 16.07 0.29 7.76
C SER A 24 15.29 1.11 6.71
N PRO A 25 15.51 2.42 6.56
CA PRO A 25 14.93 3.20 5.44
C PRO A 25 15.22 2.54 4.10
N GLY A 26 14.27 2.55 3.17
CA GLY A 26 14.37 1.83 1.89
C GLY A 26 14.06 0.32 1.99
N ALA A 27 13.70 -0.19 3.18
CA ALA A 27 13.17 -1.55 3.32
C ALA A 27 11.99 -1.76 2.35
N LEU A 28 12.03 -2.83 1.57
CA LEU A 28 11.00 -3.10 0.57
C LEU A 28 9.70 -3.55 1.22
N VAL A 29 8.57 -3.16 0.62
CA VAL A 29 7.29 -3.77 0.95
C VAL A 29 7.10 -5.00 0.09
N ALA A 30 6.94 -6.14 0.74
CA ALA A 30 6.70 -7.41 0.09
C ALA A 30 5.23 -7.82 0.22
N PHE A 31 4.83 -8.69 -0.69
CA PHE A 31 3.47 -9.16 -0.84
C PHE A 31 3.42 -10.67 -0.64
N HIS A 32 3.02 -11.09 0.56
CA HIS A 32 3.24 -12.44 1.06
C HIS A 32 2.02 -13.02 1.76
N GLN A 33 2.08 -14.33 2.02
CA GLN A 33 1.13 -14.96 2.91
C GLN A 33 1.16 -14.28 4.31
N PRO A 34 -0.02 -14.00 4.90
CA PRO A 34 -0.13 -13.27 6.17
C PRO A 34 0.65 -13.87 7.34
N SER A 35 0.97 -15.17 7.30
CA SER A 35 1.68 -15.93 8.34
C SER A 35 3.18 -15.63 8.41
N LEU A 36 3.80 -15.14 7.34
CA LEU A 36 5.26 -14.95 7.30
C LEU A 36 5.72 -13.76 8.14
N HIS A 37 4.95 -12.67 8.17
CA HIS A 37 5.31 -11.44 8.86
C HIS A 37 4.10 -10.77 9.55
N PRO A 38 3.44 -11.45 10.51
CA PRO A 38 2.15 -11.03 11.06
C PRO A 38 2.20 -9.65 11.75
N ASN A 39 3.36 -9.25 12.27
CA ASN A 39 3.53 -7.96 12.94
C ASN A 39 3.87 -6.81 11.97
N LEU A 40 4.19 -7.09 10.70
CA LEU A 40 4.64 -6.07 9.75
C LEU A 40 3.59 -5.73 8.68
N ARG A 41 2.37 -6.27 8.81
CA ARG A 41 1.26 -6.13 7.85
C ARG A 41 0.19 -5.11 8.24
N ASN A 42 0.30 -4.52 9.43
CA ASN A 42 -0.65 -3.52 9.91
C ASN A 42 -0.17 -2.12 9.53
N TRP A 43 -1.07 -1.34 8.94
CA TRP A 43 -0.79 -0.02 8.41
C TRP A 43 -1.82 0.99 8.95
N HIS A 44 -1.33 2.01 9.63
CA HIS A 44 -2.12 3.16 10.03
C HIS A 44 -2.34 4.07 8.84
N ILE A 45 -3.59 4.26 8.42
CA ILE A 45 -3.97 5.15 7.33
C ILE A 45 -4.54 6.42 7.93
N GLN A 46 -3.99 7.57 7.57
CA GLN A 46 -4.37 8.86 8.13
C GLN A 46 -4.66 9.88 7.01
N PRO A 47 -5.91 10.36 6.85
CA PRO A 47 -6.24 11.43 5.92
C PRO A 47 -5.52 12.73 6.28
N GLN A 48 -5.18 13.49 5.25
CA GLN A 48 -4.51 14.78 5.30
C GLN A 48 -5.46 15.89 4.85
N HIS A 49 -5.17 17.14 5.21
CA HIS A 49 -6.03 18.29 4.87
C HIS A 49 -6.22 18.52 3.37
N ASN A 50 -5.31 18.01 2.53
CA ASN A 50 -5.36 18.15 1.07
C ASN A 50 -6.08 16.99 0.36
N GLY A 51 -6.79 16.12 1.09
CA GLY A 51 -7.52 14.99 0.52
C GLY A 51 -6.63 13.78 0.14
N THR A 52 -5.35 13.82 0.48
CA THR A 52 -4.45 12.66 0.40
C THR A 52 -4.39 11.92 1.73
N TYR A 53 -3.67 10.80 1.76
CA TYR A 53 -3.49 9.95 2.93
C TYR A 53 -2.00 9.71 3.17
N THR A 54 -1.61 9.60 4.42
CA THR A 54 -0.35 8.94 4.78
C THR A 54 -0.65 7.51 5.21
N ILE A 55 0.27 6.61 4.95
CA ILE A 55 0.14 5.18 5.24
C ILE A 55 1.39 4.78 6.01
N GLN A 56 1.27 4.50 7.30
CA GLN A 56 2.39 4.23 8.20
C GLN A 56 2.33 2.81 8.72
N ASN A 57 3.40 2.04 8.57
CA ASN A 57 3.49 0.72 9.16
C ASN A 57 3.51 0.82 10.68
N VAL A 58 2.52 0.22 11.35
CA VAL A 58 2.30 0.37 12.80
C VAL A 58 3.51 -0.10 13.61
N LYS A 59 4.14 -1.19 13.20
CA LYS A 59 5.25 -1.79 13.94
C LYS A 59 6.57 -1.04 13.81
N THR A 60 6.87 -0.57 12.61
CA THR A 60 8.17 0.06 12.31
C THR A 60 8.13 1.59 12.39
N GLY A 61 6.95 2.19 12.40
CA GLY A 61 6.76 3.65 12.38
C GLY A 61 7.09 4.30 11.03
N LYS A 62 7.32 3.53 9.97
CA LYS A 62 7.70 4.06 8.65
C LYS A 62 6.54 4.20 7.71
N PHE A 63 6.65 5.18 6.83
CA PHE A 63 5.64 5.45 5.82
C PHE A 63 5.86 4.62 4.56
N LEU A 64 4.78 4.13 3.97
CA LEU A 64 4.75 3.54 2.64
C LEU A 64 5.17 4.63 1.64
N ALA A 65 6.25 4.39 0.92
CA ALA A 65 6.90 5.39 0.09
C ALA A 65 7.26 4.84 -1.29
N TYR A 66 7.22 5.72 -2.27
CA TYR A 66 7.65 5.50 -3.64
C TYR A 66 8.88 6.39 -3.92
N PRO A 67 10.11 5.89 -3.75
CA PRO A 67 11.31 6.68 -3.99
C PRO A 67 11.41 7.02 -5.48
N GLU A 68 11.72 8.28 -5.82
CA GLU A 68 11.75 8.76 -7.23
C GLU A 68 12.69 7.98 -8.16
N LYS A 69 13.67 7.25 -7.60
CA LYS A 69 14.70 6.52 -8.35
C LYS A 69 14.54 5.00 -8.33
N GLU A 70 13.47 4.49 -7.72
CA GLU A 70 13.23 3.06 -7.60
C GLU A 70 11.84 2.70 -8.12
N ASP A 71 11.75 1.70 -8.99
CA ASP A 71 10.48 1.11 -9.43
C ASP A 71 9.79 0.30 -8.32
N ARG A 72 10.22 0.45 -7.05
CA ARG A 72 9.79 -0.36 -5.92
C ARG A 72 9.26 0.53 -4.82
N VAL A 73 8.25 0.02 -4.14
CA VAL A 73 7.65 0.67 -2.97
C VAL A 73 8.31 0.14 -1.70
N GLY A 74 8.66 1.05 -0.82
CA GLY A 74 9.42 0.76 0.39
C GLY A 74 8.97 1.59 1.59
N GLY A 75 9.74 1.49 2.68
CA GLY A 75 9.53 2.25 3.91
C GLY A 75 10.40 3.50 3.99
N SER A 76 9.80 4.65 4.25
CA SER A 76 10.47 5.93 4.48
C SER A 76 10.29 6.42 5.92
N LEU A 77 11.25 7.21 6.40
CA LEU A 77 11.10 7.98 7.65
C LEU A 77 10.21 9.21 7.47
N TRP A 78 10.09 9.69 6.23
CA TRP A 78 9.33 10.88 5.89
C TRP A 78 7.94 10.49 5.37
N PRO A 79 6.88 11.21 5.76
CA PRO A 79 5.54 10.95 5.26
C PRO A 79 5.46 11.10 3.75
N CYS A 80 4.95 10.06 3.08
CA CYS A 80 4.61 10.09 1.66
C CYS A 80 3.09 10.12 1.52
N GLN A 81 2.61 10.96 0.60
CA GLN A 81 1.19 11.17 0.37
C GLN A 81 0.67 10.25 -0.72
N TRP A 82 -0.47 9.62 -0.47
CA TRP A 82 -1.16 8.77 -1.41
C TRP A 82 -2.54 9.30 -1.68
N ARG A 83 -2.99 9.28 -2.94
CA ARG A 83 -4.39 9.45 -3.27
C ARG A 83 -5.06 8.08 -3.22
N ILE A 84 -6.09 7.93 -2.39
CA ILE A 84 -6.85 6.68 -2.27
C ILE A 84 -8.21 6.89 -2.93
N GLU A 85 -8.47 6.16 -4.02
CA GLU A 85 -9.74 6.21 -4.75
C GLU A 85 -10.48 4.88 -4.61
N HIS A 86 -11.81 4.92 -4.61
CA HIS A 86 -12.62 3.70 -4.60
C HIS A 86 -12.41 2.89 -5.89
N GLY A 87 -12.32 1.58 -5.73
CA GLY A 87 -12.33 0.60 -6.81
C GLY A 87 -13.74 0.26 -7.27
N PRO A 88 -13.87 -0.76 -8.15
CA PRO A 88 -15.17 -1.26 -8.61
C PRO A 88 -16.03 -1.80 -7.46
N ASP A 89 -15.42 -2.45 -6.48
CA ASP A 89 -16.09 -2.95 -5.28
C ASP A 89 -15.95 -1.98 -4.09
N PRO A 90 -16.94 -1.86 -3.18
CA PRO A 90 -16.90 -0.90 -2.06
C PRO A 90 -15.76 -1.09 -1.05
N SER A 91 -15.15 -2.28 -1.00
CA SER A 91 -14.02 -2.60 -0.13
C SER A 91 -12.66 -2.48 -0.84
N GLN A 92 -12.66 -2.14 -2.12
CA GLN A 92 -11.48 -2.06 -2.96
C GLN A 92 -11.09 -0.61 -3.22
N TYR A 93 -9.79 -0.39 -3.36
CA TYR A 93 -9.22 0.93 -3.52
C TYR A 93 -8.02 0.91 -4.47
N PHE A 94 -7.86 1.99 -5.22
CA PHE A 94 -6.62 2.32 -5.92
C PHE A 94 -5.77 3.20 -5.01
N LEU A 95 -4.50 2.84 -4.82
CA LEU A 95 -3.52 3.65 -4.08
C LEU A 95 -2.60 4.32 -5.09
N MET A 96 -2.77 5.62 -5.31
CA MET A 96 -2.18 6.36 -6.42
C MET A 96 -1.19 7.41 -5.94
N VAL A 97 -0.20 7.72 -6.79
CA VAL A 97 0.69 8.86 -6.59
C VAL A 97 -0.06 10.16 -6.92
N PRO A 98 -0.13 11.15 -6.02
CA PRO A 98 -0.82 12.42 -6.30
C PRO A 98 -0.27 13.13 -7.54
N GLY A 99 -1.17 13.55 -8.44
CA GLY A 99 -0.80 14.28 -9.67
C GLY A 99 -0.13 13.43 -10.76
N SER A 100 -0.11 12.11 -10.61
CA SER A 100 0.57 11.18 -11.50
C SER A 100 -0.35 10.06 -11.99
N PRO A 101 -0.09 9.44 -13.16
CA PRO A 101 -0.79 8.24 -13.61
C PRO A 101 -0.36 6.96 -12.87
N PHE A 102 0.63 7.02 -11.97
CA PHE A 102 1.14 5.84 -11.28
C PHE A 102 0.23 5.38 -10.13
N VAL A 103 0.04 4.06 -10.05
CA VAL A 103 -0.72 3.35 -9.01
C VAL A 103 0.15 2.26 -8.40
N LEU A 104 -0.13 1.93 -7.13
CA LEU A 104 0.46 0.80 -6.44
C LEU A 104 0.04 -0.49 -7.13
N ASP A 105 1.02 -1.29 -7.56
CA ASP A 105 0.79 -2.63 -8.06
C ASP A 105 1.84 -3.61 -7.55
N ILE A 106 1.76 -4.83 -8.06
CA ILE A 106 2.63 -5.93 -7.75
C ILE A 106 3.69 -6.04 -8.85
N LEU A 107 4.96 -5.96 -8.47
CA LEU A 107 6.05 -6.40 -9.34
C LEU A 107 6.27 -7.90 -9.13
N GLU A 108 5.76 -8.71 -10.05
CA GLU A 108 6.04 -10.14 -10.10
C GLU A 108 7.49 -10.37 -10.51
N SER A 109 8.33 -10.59 -9.50
CA SER A 109 9.70 -11.05 -9.69
C SER A 109 9.72 -12.55 -10.01
N ARG A 110 10.71 -13.00 -10.80
CA ARG A 110 11.01 -14.44 -10.96
C ARG A 110 11.48 -15.10 -9.65
N SER A 111 11.78 -14.31 -8.62
CA SER A 111 12.07 -14.80 -7.27
C SER A 111 10.78 -15.08 -6.49
N CYS A 112 10.82 -16.01 -5.52
CA CYS A 112 9.69 -16.34 -4.62
C CYS A 112 9.17 -15.16 -3.77
N VAL A 113 9.81 -13.98 -3.86
CA VAL A 113 9.39 -12.75 -3.20
C VAL A 113 8.78 -11.80 -4.21
N THR A 114 7.49 -11.51 -4.01
CA THR A 114 6.75 -10.50 -4.74
C THR A 114 6.86 -9.18 -3.99
N HIS A 115 7.18 -8.09 -4.68
CA HIS A 115 7.29 -6.76 -4.08
C HIS A 115 6.19 -5.83 -4.59
N LEU A 116 5.86 -4.83 -3.79
CA LEU A 116 5.05 -3.73 -4.26
C LEU A 116 5.89 -2.77 -5.11
N ALA A 117 5.27 -2.23 -6.13
CA ALA A 117 5.87 -1.32 -7.10
C ALA A 117 4.85 -0.27 -7.52
N LEU A 118 5.31 0.69 -8.31
CA LEU A 118 4.44 1.56 -9.06
C LEU A 118 4.32 1.05 -10.50
N ASP A 119 3.12 1.11 -11.04
CA ASP A 119 2.86 0.89 -12.46
C ASP A 119 1.89 1.96 -12.97
N PHE A 120 1.81 2.13 -14.29
CA PHE A 120 0.80 2.97 -14.89
C PHE A 120 -0.60 2.41 -14.59
N LEU A 121 -1.53 3.29 -14.24
CA LEU A 121 -2.92 2.90 -14.07
C LEU A 121 -3.48 2.38 -15.41
N HIS A 122 -3.82 1.10 -15.42
CA HIS A 122 -4.56 0.44 -16.50
C HIS A 122 -6.05 0.80 -16.44
N ASP A 123 -6.85 0.24 -17.36
CA ASP A 123 -8.31 0.40 -17.28
C ASP A 123 -8.81 0.00 -15.88
N LYS A 124 -9.58 0.90 -15.25
CA LYS A 124 -10.12 0.70 -13.91
C LYS A 124 -11.11 -0.47 -13.87
N GLN A 125 -11.77 -0.77 -15.00
CA GLN A 125 -12.72 -1.86 -15.07
C GLN A 125 -11.99 -3.22 -15.11
N GLY A 126 -12.19 -4.04 -14.07
CA GLY A 126 -11.52 -5.34 -13.97
C GLY A 126 -10.01 -5.25 -13.70
N SER A 127 -9.53 -4.07 -13.26
CA SER A 127 -8.11 -3.85 -12.96
C SER A 127 -7.64 -4.79 -11.86
N SER A 128 -6.48 -5.42 -12.05
CA SER A 128 -5.77 -6.08 -10.97
C SER A 128 -5.25 -5.08 -9.95
N GLN A 129 -5.06 -3.79 -10.30
CA GLN A 129 -4.37 -2.75 -9.50
C GLN A 129 -5.19 -2.22 -8.31
N VAL A 130 -6.21 -2.95 -7.90
CA VAL A 130 -7.06 -2.66 -6.75
C VAL A 130 -6.59 -3.43 -5.51
N TRP A 131 -6.82 -2.82 -4.37
CA TRP A 131 -6.39 -3.32 -3.06
C TRP A 131 -7.56 -3.31 -2.10
N THR A 132 -7.71 -4.37 -1.32
CA THR A 132 -8.69 -4.40 -0.24
C THR A 132 -8.05 -3.82 1.02
N LEU A 133 -8.77 -2.90 1.65
CA LEU A 133 -8.38 -2.30 2.94
C LEU A 133 -9.36 -2.79 4.00
N THR A 134 -8.91 -3.70 4.86
CA THR A 134 -9.74 -4.23 5.95
C THR A 134 -9.24 -3.71 7.27
N PRO A 135 -10.11 -3.16 8.16
CA PRO A 135 -9.70 -2.76 9.50
C PRO A 135 -8.96 -3.90 10.19
N SER A 136 -7.82 -3.58 10.81
CA SER A 136 -7.13 -4.50 11.70
C SER A 136 -7.93 -4.54 12.99
N SER A 137 -8.51 -5.69 13.32
CA SER A 137 -9.08 -5.90 14.65
C SER A 137 -7.92 -6.05 15.64
N ASP A 138 -7.90 -5.24 16.69
CA ASP A 138 -7.18 -5.58 17.92
C ASP A 138 -7.76 -6.85 18.56
#